data_AF-K1R8R5-F1
#
_entry.id   AF-K1R8R5-F1
#
_cell.length_a   1.000
_cell.length_b   1.000
_cell.length_c   1.000
_cell.angle_alpha   90.00
_cell.angle_beta   90.00
_cell.angle_gamma   90.00
#
_symmetry.space_group_name_H-M   'P 1'
#
loop_
_entity.id
_entity.type
_entity.pdbx_description
1 polymer ?
#
loop_
_entity_poly.entity_id
_entity_poly.type
_entity_poly.pdbx_seq_one_letter_code
_entity_poly.pdbx_strand_id
1 'polypeptide(L)'
;MYYLNCLCSVLQLNTSDSPNLHRLTQYSLHWALTAAQKRELAILCWILSPDELLNKCIFIDNNLKRLNEFYEISAVQSQLFVSSSIIINGKRKRINKIMICRPFWLNKNYIEPMKTMSFLMRIGAI
;
A
#
# COMPACT_ATOMS: atom_id res chain seq x y z
N MET A 1 5.16 -4.74 5.26
CA MET A 1 3.91 -4.36 5.95
C MET A 1 2.80 -4.93 5.10
N TYR A 2 1.73 -5.53 5.65
CA TYR A 2 0.73 -6.20 4.81
C TYR A 2 0.14 -5.27 3.75
N TYR A 3 -0.13 -4.01 4.12
CA TYR A 3 -0.53 -2.96 3.19
C TYR A 3 0.40 -2.78 1.99
N LEU A 4 1.71 -2.62 2.22
CA LEU A 4 2.69 -2.47 1.14
C LEU A 4 2.71 -3.69 0.22
N ASN A 5 2.58 -4.90 0.78
CA ASN A 5 2.51 -6.12 -0.02
C ASN A 5 1.29 -6.14 -0.95
N CYS A 6 0.13 -5.66 -0.47
CA CYS A 6 -1.05 -5.49 -1.31
C CYS A 6 -0.81 -4.45 -2.41
N LEU A 7 -0.11 -3.36 -2.10
CA LEU A 7 0.21 -2.35 -3.10
C LEU A 7 1.16 -2.85 -4.18
N CYS A 8 2.08 -3.77 -3.89
CA CYS A 8 2.89 -4.43 -4.92
C CYS A 8 2.05 -5.25 -5.92
N SER A 9 0.85 -5.69 -5.52
CA SER A 9 -0.07 -6.40 -6.41
C SER A 9 -0.98 -5.45 -7.19
N VAL A 10 -1.35 -4.31 -6.59
CA VAL A 10 -2.22 -3.27 -7.18
C VAL A 10 -1.43 -2.42 -8.17
N LEU A 11 -0.29 -1.91 -7.74
CA LEU A 11 0.65 -1.09 -8.49
C LEU A 11 1.82 -2.01 -8.83
N GLN A 12 2.26 -2.04 -10.09
CA GLN A 12 3.39 -2.88 -10.51
C GLN A 12 4.73 -2.37 -9.95
N LEU A 13 4.85 -2.31 -8.62
CA LEU A 13 6.01 -1.85 -7.89
C LEU A 13 7.13 -2.86 -8.08
N ASN A 14 8.34 -2.37 -8.33
CA ASN A 14 9.51 -3.20 -8.54
C ASN A 14 10.74 -2.60 -7.85
N THR A 15 11.91 -3.18 -8.09
CA THR A 15 13.18 -2.73 -7.49
C THR A 15 13.56 -1.28 -7.81
N SER A 16 12.98 -0.69 -8.86
CA SER A 16 13.14 0.74 -9.19
C SER A 16 12.40 1.65 -8.22
N ASP A 17 11.41 1.13 -7.48
CA ASP A 17 10.67 1.85 -6.44
C ASP A 17 11.36 1.76 -5.08
N SER A 18 11.93 0.60 -4.77
CA SER A 18 12.81 0.39 -3.63
C SER A 18 13.69 -0.83 -3.89
N PRO A 19 15.02 -0.74 -3.75
CA PRO A 19 15.89 -1.90 -3.91
C PRO A 19 15.61 -2.96 -2.83
N ASN A 20 15.05 -2.56 -1.69
CA ASN A 20 14.69 -3.45 -0.59
C ASN A 20 13.25 -3.95 -0.64
N LEU A 21 12.49 -3.68 -1.71
CA LEU A 21 11.03 -3.89 -1.75
C LEU A 21 10.59 -5.28 -1.24
N HIS A 22 11.27 -6.35 -1.68
CA HIS A 22 11.01 -7.71 -1.22
C HIS A 22 11.16 -7.86 0.30
N ARG A 23 12.22 -7.31 0.87
CA ARG A 23 12.48 -7.36 2.32
C ARG A 23 11.50 -6.48 3.11
N LEU A 24 11.07 -5.35 2.54
CA LEU A 24 10.09 -4.45 3.15
C LEU A 24 8.66 -5.05 3.17
N THR A 25 8.33 -5.90 2.21
CA THR A 25 7.03 -6.60 2.13
C THR A 25 6.98 -7.90 2.92
N GLN A 26 8.14 -8.53 3.20
CA GLN A 26 8.26 -9.78 3.97
C GLN A 26 7.90 -9.61 5.46
N TYR A 27 6.62 -9.78 5.78
CA TYR A 27 6.09 -9.59 7.13
C TYR A 27 6.77 -10.45 8.21
N SER A 28 7.09 -11.72 7.91
CA SER A 28 7.74 -12.63 8.85
C SER A 28 9.14 -12.18 9.28
N LEU A 29 9.77 -11.28 8.53
CA LEU A 29 11.11 -10.75 8.78
C LEU A 29 11.10 -9.28 9.21
N HIS A 30 9.93 -8.72 9.52
CA HIS A 30 9.80 -7.31 9.92
C HIS A 30 10.57 -6.95 11.19
N TRP A 31 10.68 -7.91 12.12
CA TRP A 31 11.48 -7.75 13.34
C TRP A 31 12.98 -7.59 13.05
N ALA A 32 13.46 -8.10 11.91
CA ALA A 32 14.86 -8.05 11.48
C ALA A 32 15.22 -6.80 10.63
N LEU A 33 14.26 -5.90 10.38
CA LEU A 33 14.54 -4.65 9.66
C LEU A 33 15.39 -3.70 10.51
N THR A 34 16.44 -3.14 9.90
CA THR A 34 17.24 -2.08 10.51
C THR A 34 16.42 -0.80 10.66
N ALA A 35 16.87 0.14 11.50
CA ALA A 35 16.25 1.46 11.64
C ALA A 35 16.10 2.17 10.27
N ALA A 36 17.18 2.18 9.47
CA ALA A 36 17.16 2.74 8.11
C ALA A 36 16.12 2.08 7.20
N GLN A 37 15.94 0.76 7.29
CA GLN A 37 14.92 0.05 6.50
C GLN A 37 13.49 0.29 7.00
N LYS A 38 13.31 0.50 8.31
CA LYS A 38 12.02 0.91 8.86
C LYS A 38 11.66 2.34 8.42
N ARG A 39 12.64 3.26 8.35
CA ARG A 39 12.46 4.58 7.71
C ARG A 39 12.08 4.45 6.25
N GLU A 40 12.81 3.64 5.49
CA GLU A 40 12.52 3.40 4.07
C GLU A 40 11.09 2.88 3.87
N LEU A 41 10.67 1.89 4.68
CA LEU A 41 9.31 1.38 4.69
C LEU A 41 8.28 2.47 4.99
N ALA A 42 8.51 3.29 6.03
CA ALA A 42 7.61 4.36 6.41
C ALA A 42 7.46 5.41 5.29
N ILE A 43 8.57 5.85 4.70
CA ILE A 43 8.60 6.78 3.57
C ILE A 43 7.81 6.21 2.39
N LEU A 44 8.07 4.95 2.02
CA LEU A 44 7.37 4.31 0.91
C LEU A 44 5.85 4.22 1.16
N CYS A 45 5.44 3.92 2.40
CA CYS A 45 4.02 3.87 2.77
C CYS A 45 3.37 5.27 2.86
N TRP A 46 4.13 6.33 3.14
CA TRP A 46 3.61 7.71 3.03
C TRP A 46 3.41 8.14 1.59
N ILE A 47 4.37 7.84 0.72
CA ILE A 47 4.26 8.13 -0.72
C ILE A 47 3.04 7.41 -1.31
N LEU A 48 2.80 6.19 -0.84
CA LEU A 48 1.70 5.35 -1.27
C LEU A 48 0.56 5.38 -0.24
N SER A 49 0.19 6.57 0.25
CA SER A 49 -0.87 6.68 1.27
C SER A 49 -2.25 6.32 0.71
N PRO A 50 -3.22 5.95 1.56
CA PRO A 50 -4.62 5.81 1.16
C PRO A 50 -5.16 7.09 0.53
N ASP A 51 -4.75 8.26 0.99
CA ASP A 51 -5.19 9.54 0.40
C ASP A 51 -4.79 9.66 -1.07
N GLU A 52 -3.63 9.11 -1.44
CA GLU A 52 -3.18 9.06 -2.84
C GLU A 52 -3.89 8.01 -3.69
N LEU A 53 -4.47 6.97 -3.08
CA LEU A 53 -4.90 5.75 -3.78
C LEU A 53 -6.41 5.47 -3.73
N LEU A 54 -7.10 6.02 -2.73
CA LEU A 54 -8.54 5.87 -2.53
C LEU A 54 -9.30 6.45 -3.71
N ASN A 55 -10.34 5.73 -4.13
CA ASN A 55 -11.18 6.02 -5.30
C ASN A 55 -10.43 6.04 -6.64
N LYS A 56 -9.14 5.64 -6.66
CA LYS A 56 -8.35 5.49 -7.89
C LYS A 56 -8.05 4.03 -8.17
N CYS A 57 -7.46 3.33 -7.21
CA CYS A 57 -7.17 1.88 -7.29
C CYS A 57 -7.45 1.13 -5.99
N ILE A 58 -7.80 1.83 -4.92
CA ILE A 58 -8.32 1.26 -3.67
C ILE A 58 -9.74 1.78 -3.45
N PHE A 59 -10.67 0.90 -3.14
CA PHE A 59 -12.06 1.22 -2.88
C PHE A 59 -12.51 0.65 -1.54
N ILE A 60 -13.38 1.38 -0.84
CA ILE A 60 -13.92 0.96 0.44
C ILE A 60 -15.30 0.35 0.24
N ASP A 61 -15.50 -0.86 0.77
CA ASP A 61 -16.81 -1.50 0.85
C ASP A 61 -17.03 -2.07 2.26
N ASN A 62 -18.08 -1.59 2.93
CA ASN A 62 -18.45 -2.04 4.28
C ASN A 62 -19.04 -3.45 4.29
N ASN A 63 -19.65 -3.86 3.17
CA ASN A 63 -20.37 -5.12 3.00
C ASN A 63 -19.48 -6.24 2.43
N LEU A 64 -18.21 -5.94 2.15
CA LEU A 64 -17.25 -6.93 1.68
C LEU A 64 -17.15 -8.08 2.68
N LYS A 65 -17.35 -9.31 2.20
CA LYS A 65 -17.30 -10.51 3.06
C LYS A 65 -15.89 -10.76 3.61
N ARG A 66 -14.87 -10.56 2.79
CA ARG A 66 -13.45 -10.64 3.18
C ARG A 66 -12.96 -9.28 3.68
N LEU A 67 -11.77 -9.25 4.30
CA LEU A 67 -11.17 -7.99 4.74
C LEU A 67 -10.71 -7.12 3.56
N ASN A 68 -10.17 -7.76 2.53
CA ASN A 68 -9.80 -7.14 1.26
C ASN A 68 -9.85 -8.18 0.13
N GLU A 69 -10.08 -7.72 -1.09
CA GLU A 69 -10.12 -8.51 -2.31
C GLU A 69 -9.46 -7.76 -3.47
N PHE A 70 -8.99 -8.50 -4.48
CA PHE A 70 -8.33 -7.94 -5.64
C PHE A 70 -9.05 -8.32 -6.91
N TYR A 71 -9.16 -7.37 -7.83
CA TYR A 71 -9.82 -7.55 -9.12
C TYR A 71 -8.91 -7.03 -10.22
N GLU A 72 -8.73 -7.81 -11.30
CA GLU A 72 -8.06 -7.31 -12.50
C GLU A 72 -8.84 -6.13 -13.06
N ILE A 73 -8.15 -5.09 -13.55
CA ILE A 73 -8.82 -3.89 -14.07
C ILE A 73 -9.79 -4.25 -15.21
N SER A 74 -9.38 -5.16 -16.08
CA SER A 74 -10.21 -5.64 -17.19
C SER A 74 -11.54 -6.24 -16.74
N ALA A 75 -11.61 -6.81 -15.54
CA ALA A 75 -12.81 -7.43 -15.00
C ALA A 75 -13.82 -6.40 -14.42
N VAL A 76 -13.37 -5.17 -14.14
CA VAL A 76 -14.18 -4.15 -13.45
C VAL A 76 -14.44 -2.89 -14.27
N GLN A 77 -13.86 -2.78 -15.47
CA GLN A 77 -14.01 -1.60 -16.34
C GLN A 77 -15.47 -1.26 -16.70
N SER A 78 -16.37 -2.23 -16.70
CA SER A 78 -17.80 -2.02 -16.97
C SER A 78 -18.59 -1.50 -15.76
N GLN A 79 -18.03 -1.59 -14.54
CA GLN A 79 -18.70 -1.27 -13.27
C GLN A 79 -18.05 -0.09 -12.53
N LEU A 80 -16.75 0.13 -12.74
CA LEU A 80 -15.96 1.17 -12.10
C LEU A 80 -15.08 1.85 -13.15
N PHE A 81 -15.15 3.19 -13.23
CA PHE A 81 -14.26 3.97 -14.08
C PHE A 81 -12.87 4.05 -13.42
N VAL A 82 -12.01 3.09 -13.75
CA VAL A 82 -10.64 2.98 -13.23
C VAL A 82 -9.64 3.22 -14.35
N SER A 83 -8.77 4.22 -14.17
CA SER A 83 -7.64 4.44 -15.06
C SER A 83 -6.63 3.29 -14.96
N SER A 84 -6.00 2.92 -16.09
CA SER A 84 -4.90 1.94 -16.10
C SER A 84 -3.60 2.47 -15.46
N SER A 85 -3.55 3.75 -15.10
CA SER A 85 -2.41 4.36 -14.42
C SER A 85 -2.78 5.56 -13.54
N ILE A 86 -1.94 5.84 -12.55
CA ILE A 86 -2.01 7.00 -11.65
C ILE A 86 -0.66 7.73 -11.61
N ILE A 87 -0.67 9.01 -11.24
CA ILE A 87 0.55 9.77 -10.97
C ILE A 87 0.78 9.79 -9.46
N ILE A 88 1.96 9.36 -9.01
CA ILE A 88 2.40 9.42 -7.61
C ILE A 88 3.77 10.09 -7.60
N ASN A 89 3.94 11.17 -6.84
CA ASN A 89 5.19 11.96 -6.80
C ASN A 89 5.77 12.28 -8.18
N GLY A 90 4.92 12.71 -9.12
CA GLY A 90 5.32 13.05 -10.50
C GLY A 90 5.68 11.85 -11.39
N LYS A 91 5.62 10.62 -10.88
CA LYS A 91 5.89 9.39 -11.65
C LYS A 91 4.59 8.68 -12.00
N ARG A 92 4.45 8.28 -13.27
CA ARG A 92 3.34 7.43 -13.70
C ARG A 92 3.54 6.01 -13.20
N LYS A 93 2.51 5.47 -12.54
CA LYS A 93 2.44 4.09 -12.06
C LYS A 93 1.31 3.36 -12.74
N ARG A 94 1.62 2.19 -13.30
CA ARG A 94 0.63 1.29 -13.88
C ARG A 94 -0.14 0.60 -12.76
N ILE A 95 -1.46 0.61 -12.88
CA ILE A 95 -2.34 -0.17 -12.04
C ILE A 95 -2.54 -1.51 -12.77
N ASN A 96 -2.36 -2.61 -12.06
CA ASN A 96 -2.61 -3.97 -12.55
C ASN A 96 -3.98 -4.47 -12.07
N LYS A 97 -4.24 -4.25 -10.78
CA LYS A 97 -5.46 -4.67 -10.08
C LYS A 97 -6.03 -3.49 -9.32
N ILE A 98 -7.33 -3.50 -9.07
CA ILE A 98 -7.90 -2.73 -7.97
C ILE A 98 -7.97 -3.59 -6.72
N MET A 99 -8.00 -2.91 -5.57
CA MET A 99 -8.28 -3.54 -4.29
C MET A 99 -9.58 -2.95 -3.72
N ILE A 100 -10.49 -3.81 -3.30
CA ILE A 100 -11.63 -3.42 -2.47
C ILE A 100 -11.33 -3.88 -1.05
N CYS A 101 -11.52 -3.03 -0.04
CA CYS A 101 -11.27 -3.40 1.34
C CYS A 101 -12.27 -2.78 2.30
N ARG A 102 -12.40 -3.38 3.49
CA ARG A 102 -13.20 -2.82 4.59
C ARG A 102 -12.45 -1.68 5.27
N PRO A 103 -13.14 -0.70 5.90
CA PRO A 103 -12.47 0.33 6.71
C PRO A 103 -11.57 -0.25 7.80
N PHE A 104 -12.01 -1.35 8.43
CA PHE A 104 -11.23 -2.06 9.44
C PHE A 104 -9.88 -2.56 8.90
N TRP A 105 -9.85 -3.04 7.65
CA TRP A 105 -8.62 -3.48 7.03
C TRP A 105 -7.63 -2.33 6.88
N LEU A 106 -8.11 -1.16 6.45
CA LEU A 106 -7.27 0.02 6.28
C LEU A 106 -6.73 0.52 7.61
N ASN A 107 -7.58 0.55 8.65
CA ASN A 107 -7.17 0.94 9.98
C ASN A 107 -6.04 0.04 10.52
N LYS A 108 -6.24 -1.28 10.47
CA LYS A 108 -5.31 -2.28 10.99
C LYS A 108 -4.00 -2.37 10.20
N ASN A 109 -4.06 -2.23 8.87
CA ASN A 109 -2.90 -2.50 8.00
C ASN A 109 -2.15 -1.25 7.55
N TYR A 110 -2.75 -0.06 7.68
CA TYR A 110 -2.10 1.21 7.35
C TYR A 110 -2.09 2.18 8.53
N ILE A 111 -3.26 2.58 9.04
CA ILE A 111 -3.36 3.72 9.97
C ILE A 111 -2.62 3.45 11.28
N GLU A 112 -2.87 2.32 11.94
CA GLU A 112 -2.21 1.95 13.20
C GLU A 112 -0.69 1.72 13.03
N PRO A 113 -0.23 0.95 12.02
CA PRO A 113 1.20 0.84 11.72
C PRO A 113 1.88 2.19 11.46
N MET A 114 1.25 3.08 10.69
CA MET A 114 1.83 4.38 10.35
C MET A 114 1.85 5.34 11.55
N LYS A 115 0.87 5.28 12.47
CA LYS A 115 0.95 5.99 13.76
C LYS A 115 2.18 5.55 14.55
N THR A 116 2.42 4.23 14.60
CA THR A 116 3.58 3.66 15.29
C THR A 116 4.89 4.09 14.64
N MET A 117 5.00 3.98 13.30
CA MET A 117 6.19 4.40 12.56
C MET A 117 6.47 5.89 12.72
N SER A 118 5.44 6.73 12.63
CA SER A 118 5.55 8.18 12.82
C SER A 118 6.07 8.52 14.23
N PHE A 119 5.53 7.86 15.26
CA PHE A 119 6.02 8.02 16.62
C PHE A 119 7.51 7.64 16.74
N LEU A 120 7.90 6.47 16.20
CA LEU A 120 9.29 5.98 16.25
C LEU A 120 10.25 6.92 15.52
N MET A 121 9.86 7.49 14.37
CA MET A 121 10.66 8.48 13.65
C MET A 121 10.82 9.77 14.46
N ARG A 122 9.75 10.23 15.10
CA ARG A 122 9.77 11.45 15.92
C ARG A 122 10.72 11.34 17.11
N ILE A 123 10.85 10.16 17.71
CA ILE A 123 11.78 9.93 18.83
C ILE A 123 13.17 9.45 18.39
N GLY A 124 13.44 9.40 17.07
CA GLY A 124 14.73 8.95 16.53
C GLY A 124 15.03 7.46 16.66
N ALA A 125 14.03 6.64 17.01
CA ALA A 125 14.19 5.20 17.21
C ALA A 125 14.22 4.41 15.88
N ILE A 126 13.63 4.95 14.82
CA ILE A 126 13.85 4.47 13.46
C ILE A 126 14.38 5.56 12.58
#